data_AF-A0A7X7AXQ3-F1
#
_entry.id   AF-A0A7X7AXQ3-F1
#
_cell.length_a   1.000
_cell.length_b   1.000
_cell.length_c   1.000
_cell.angle_alpha   90.00
_cell.angle_beta   90.00
_cell.angle_gamma   90.00
#
_symmetry.space_group_name_H-M   'P 1'
#
loop_
_entity.id
_entity.type
_entity.pdbx_description
1 polymer ?
#
loop_
_entity_poly.entity_id
_entity_poly.type
_entity_poly.pdbx_seq_one_letter_code
_entity_poly.pdbx_strand_id
1 'polypeptide(L)'
;LHQTGDPRTRRVYETIGVYLGYGIAHYADFYDLEHVLVLGRVTSGEGGQILLDKAQEVFAAEFPELAKKVEIHLPDEKSRRVGQSIAAASLPEL
;
A
#
# COMPACT_ATOMS: atom_id res chain seq x y z
N LEU A 1 3.85 17.49 16.34
CA LEU A 1 4.45 16.14 16.12
C LEU A 1 5.39 16.07 14.91
N HIS A 2 5.37 17.03 13.97
CA HIS A 2 5.92 16.85 12.62
C HIS A 2 7.25 17.56 12.29
N GLN A 3 7.99 18.14 13.23
CA GLN A 3 9.15 19.00 12.85
C GLN A 3 10.52 18.52 13.35
N THR A 4 10.60 17.44 14.13
CA THR A 4 11.87 17.00 14.72
C THR A 4 11.95 15.47 14.81
N GLY A 5 11.97 14.78 13.67
CA GLY A 5 12.45 13.40 13.53
C GLY A 5 12.10 12.44 14.68
N ASP A 6 10.86 12.49 15.18
CA ASP A 6 10.49 11.72 16.38
C ASP A 6 10.56 10.22 16.02
N PRO A 7 11.43 9.44 16.69
CA PRO A 7 11.65 8.04 16.34
C PRO A 7 10.38 7.19 16.49
N ARG A 8 9.38 7.66 17.25
CA ARG A 8 8.07 6.98 17.37
C ARG A 8 7.28 7.02 16.06
N THR A 9 7.49 8.04 15.22
CA THR A 9 6.79 8.18 13.93
C THR A 9 7.08 6.99 13.02
N ARG A 10 8.35 6.57 12.95
CA ARG A 10 8.77 5.40 12.15
C ARG A 10 8.05 4.13 12.61
N ARG A 11 8.02 3.87 13.92
CA ARG A 11 7.36 2.69 14.49
C ARG A 11 5.87 2.62 14.16
N VAL A 12 5.19 3.77 14.09
CA VAL A 12 3.79 3.83 13.68
C VAL A 12 3.64 3.39 12.22
N TYR A 13 4.45 3.91 11.31
CA TYR A 13 4.44 3.49 9.90
C TYR A 13 4.80 2.02 9.71
N GLU A 14 5.79 1.52 10.47
CA GLU A 14 6.16 0.11 10.45
C GLU A 14 4.98 -0.77 10.90
N THR A 15 4.32 -0.37 11.99
CA THR A 15 3.12 -1.06 12.49
C THR A 15 2.02 -1.07 11.44
N ILE A 16 1.71 0.09 10.82
CA ILE A 16 0.69 0.18 9.77
C ILE A 16 1.06 -0.71 8.57
N GLY A 17 2.33 -0.76 8.18
CA GLY A 17 2.81 -1.63 7.10
C GLY A 17 2.63 -3.11 7.39
N VAL A 18 2.87 -3.55 8.63
CA VAL A 18 2.58 -4.93 9.05
C VAL A 18 1.09 -5.24 8.92
N TYR A 19 0.22 -4.36 9.44
CA TYR A 19 -1.23 -4.53 9.30
C TYR A 19 -1.68 -4.55 7.83
N LEU A 20 -1.10 -3.69 6.99
CA LEU A 20 -1.39 -3.67 5.56
C LEU A 20 -1.00 -5.00 4.90
N GLY A 21 0.19 -5.53 5.19
CA GLY A 21 0.64 -6.82 4.65
C GLY A 21 -0.33 -7.96 4.98
N TYR A 22 -0.64 -8.14 6.27
CA TYR A 22 -1.62 -9.16 6.67
C TYR A 22 -3.02 -8.90 6.12
N GLY A 23 -3.43 -7.63 6.01
CA GLY A 23 -4.71 -7.26 5.41
C GLY A 23 -4.79 -7.70 3.94
N ILE A 24 -3.79 -7.38 3.12
CA ILE A 24 -3.78 -7.76 1.71
C ILE A 24 -3.74 -9.29 1.56
N ALA A 25 -2.91 -9.98 2.35
CA ALA A 25 -2.88 -11.44 2.35
C ALA A 25 -4.25 -12.04 2.67
N HIS A 26 -4.97 -11.47 3.63
CA HIS A 26 -6.33 -11.90 3.94
C HIS A 26 -7.31 -11.64 2.79
N TYR A 27 -7.19 -10.51 2.08
CA TYR A 27 -8.00 -10.26 0.88
C TYR A 27 -7.70 -11.25 -0.25
N ALA A 28 -6.47 -11.76 -0.34
CA ALA A 28 -6.09 -12.78 -1.33
C ALA A 28 -6.79 -14.14 -1.09
N ASP A 29 -7.36 -14.37 0.09
CA ASP A 29 -8.22 -15.55 0.32
C ASP A 29 -9.55 -15.46 -0.46
N PHE A 30 -9.95 -14.26 -0.88
CA PHE A 30 -11.24 -14.00 -1.52
C PHE A 30 -11.12 -13.55 -2.98
N TYR A 31 -9.97 -12.97 -3.36
CA TYR A 31 -9.74 -12.40 -4.68
C TYR A 31 -8.40 -12.88 -5.23
N ASP A 32 -8.34 -13.11 -6.54
CA ASP A 32 -7.07 -13.32 -7.22
C ASP A 32 -6.43 -11.94 -7.48
N LEU A 33 -5.41 -11.61 -6.68
CA LEU A 33 -4.78 -10.29 -6.67
C LEU A 33 -3.49 -10.32 -7.48
N GLU A 34 -3.34 -9.37 -8.41
CA GLU A 34 -2.08 -9.13 -9.13
C GLU A 34 -1.47 -7.77 -8.74
N HIS A 35 -2.27 -6.71 -8.73
CA HIS A 35 -1.81 -5.35 -8.42
C HIS A 35 -2.66 -4.70 -7.34
N VAL A 36 -2.02 -4.19 -6.29
CA VAL A 36 -2.67 -3.49 -5.17
C VAL A 36 -2.18 -2.06 -5.12
N LEU A 37 -3.07 -1.10 -5.35
CA LEU A 37 -2.77 0.33 -5.22
C LEU A 37 -3.15 0.84 -3.82
N VAL A 38 -2.17 1.33 -3.06
CA VAL A 38 -2.40 1.86 -1.71
C VAL A 38 -2.60 3.38 -1.78
N LEU A 39 -3.85 3.79 -1.60
CA LEU A 39 -4.28 5.19 -1.75
C LEU A 39 -4.45 5.89 -0.40
N GLY A 40 -4.33 7.22 -0.40
CA GLY A 40 -4.55 8.07 0.77
C GLY A 40 -3.40 9.04 1.03
N ARG A 41 -3.56 9.92 2.03
CA ARG A 41 -2.52 10.89 2.43
C ARG A 41 -1.46 10.29 3.34
N VAL A 42 -1.81 9.22 4.06
CA VAL A 42 -0.90 8.52 4.98
C VAL A 42 0.24 7.84 4.22
N THR A 43 0.03 7.48 2.95
CA THR A 43 1.03 6.82 2.11
C THR A 43 1.97 7.79 1.37
N SER A 44 1.91 9.09 1.67
CA SER A 44 2.80 10.09 1.08
C SER A 44 4.15 10.17 1.81
N GLY A 45 5.22 10.49 1.06
CA GLY A 45 6.54 10.77 1.61
C GLY A 45 7.23 9.54 2.23
N GLU A 46 8.20 9.78 3.10
CA GLU A 46 9.04 8.74 3.71
C GLU A 46 8.21 7.68 4.48
N GLY A 47 7.15 8.11 5.17
CA GLY A 47 6.27 7.21 5.91
C GLY A 47 5.57 6.18 5.02
N GLY A 48 5.19 6.60 3.80
CA GLY A 48 4.65 5.70 2.78
C GLY A 48 5.65 4.59 2.45
N GLN A 49 6.89 4.95 2.16
CA GLN A 49 7.93 3.97 1.83
C GLN A 49 8.17 2.98 2.97
N ILE A 50 8.29 3.46 4.21
CA ILE A 50 8.47 2.59 5.40
C ILE A 50 7.32 1.57 5.53
N LEU A 51 6.09 2.03 5.30
CA LEU A 51 4.90 1.19 5.33
C LEU A 51 4.91 0.15 4.21
N LEU A 52 5.28 0.52 2.98
CA LEU A 52 5.39 -0.41 1.85
C LEU A 52 6.46 -1.47 2.13
N ASP A 53 7.64 -1.04 2.57
CA ASP A 53 8.75 -1.94 2.88
C ASP A 53 8.35 -2.97 3.94
N LYS A 54 7.63 -2.55 5.01
CA LYS A 54 7.12 -3.49 6.02
C LYS A 54 6.04 -4.43 5.47
N ALA A 55 5.15 -3.96 4.61
CA ALA A 55 4.15 -4.83 4.01
C ALA A 55 4.81 -5.91 3.13
N GLN A 56 5.83 -5.52 2.35
CA GLN A 56 6.62 -6.45 1.53
C GLN A 56 7.42 -7.44 2.37
N GLU A 57 7.96 -7.03 3.51
CA GLU A 57 8.63 -7.94 4.43
C GLU A 57 7.68 -8.99 5.01
N VAL A 58 6.46 -8.60 5.39
CA VAL A 58 5.43 -9.57 5.82
C VAL A 58 5.14 -10.58 4.70
N PHE A 59 5.00 -10.11 3.46
CA PHE A 59 4.79 -10.98 2.31
C PHE A 59 5.96 -11.95 2.09
N ALA A 60 7.20 -11.45 2.13
CA ALA A 60 8.38 -12.26 1.92
C ALA A 60 8.56 -13.33 3.01
N ALA A 61 8.25 -12.99 4.27
CA ALA A 61 8.43 -13.89 5.41
C ALA A 61 7.31 -14.94 5.52
N GLU A 62 6.06 -14.51 5.39
CA GLU A 62 4.89 -15.32 5.77
C GLU A 62 4.09 -15.81 4.56
N PHE A 63 4.15 -15.09 3.43
CA PHE A 63 3.34 -15.36 2.24
C PHE A 63 4.17 -15.39 0.94
N PRO A 64 5.26 -16.20 0.86
CA PRO A 64 6.23 -16.13 -0.23
C PRO A 64 5.63 -16.44 -1.61
N GLU A 65 4.53 -17.20 -1.68
CA GLU A 65 3.82 -17.44 -2.94
C GLU A 65 2.99 -16.23 -3.39
N LEU A 66 2.39 -15.48 -2.45
CA LEU A 66 1.73 -14.22 -2.77
C LEU A 66 2.75 -13.14 -3.13
N ALA A 67 3.92 -13.12 -2.47
CA ALA A 67 5.00 -12.17 -2.76
C ALA A 67 5.51 -12.23 -4.21
N LYS A 68 5.34 -13.38 -4.89
CA LYS A 68 5.72 -13.56 -6.30
C LYS A 68 4.64 -13.08 -7.29
N LYS A 69 3.40 -12.92 -6.84
CA LYS A 69 2.24 -12.67 -7.69
C LYS A 69 1.65 -11.28 -7.49
N VAL A 70 1.65 -10.80 -6.25
CA VAL A 70 1.03 -9.55 -5.85
C VAL A 70 2.08 -8.45 -5.83
N GLU A 71 1.88 -7.43 -6.65
CA GLU A 71 2.65 -6.19 -6.60
C GLU A 71 1.90 -5.10 -5.85
N ILE A 72 2.54 -4.55 -4.81
CA ILE A 72 1.98 -3.47 -3.99
C ILE A 72 2.58 -2.14 -4.47
N HIS A 73 1.71 -1.22 -4.86
CA HIS A 73 2.05 0.06 -5.49
C HIS A 73 1.68 1.24 -4.60
N LEU A 74 2.63 2.15 -4.41
CA LEU A 74 2.38 3.49 -3.88
C LEU A 74 2.32 4.50 -5.02
N PRO A 75 1.14 4.85 -5.53
CA PRO A 75 1.05 5.81 -6.63
C PRO A 75 1.53 7.19 -6.19
N ASP A 76 2.36 7.80 -7.04
CA ASP A 76 2.85 9.16 -6.84
C ASP A 76 1.68 10.18 -6.76
N GLU A 77 1.97 11.36 -6.23
CA GLU A 77 0.97 12.43 -6.02
C GLU A 77 0.22 12.81 -7.32
N LYS A 78 0.88 12.71 -8.48
CA LYS A 78 0.33 13.06 -9.78
C LYS A 78 -0.60 11.96 -10.28
N SER A 79 -0.21 10.71 -10.14
CA SER A 79 -0.93 9.49 -10.49
C SER A 79 -2.16 9.30 -9.60
N ARG A 80 -2.12 9.69 -8.33
CA ARG A 80 -3.29 9.71 -7.42
C ARG A 80 -4.41 10.65 -7.90
N ARG A 81 -4.07 11.81 -8.46
CA ARG A 81 -5.05 12.77 -9.00
C ARG A 81 -5.63 12.32 -10.33
N VAL A 82 -4.86 11.61 -11.14
CA VAL A 82 -5.28 11.16 -12.47
C VAL A 82 -6.06 9.84 -12.39
N GLY A 83 -5.72 8.95 -11.45
CA GLY A 83 -6.36 7.63 -11.30
C GLY A 83 -7.87 7.69 -11.03
N GLN A 84 -8.34 8.66 -10.22
CA GLN A 84 -9.78 8.85 -10.00
C GLN A 84 -10.50 9.32 -11.29
N SER A 85 -9.88 10.22 -12.04
CA SER A 85 -10.42 10.72 -13.30
C SER A 85 -10.44 9.64 -14.38
N ILE A 86 -9.40 8.80 -14.45
CA ILE A 86 -9.34 7.66 -15.36
C ILE A 86 -10.41 6.63 -14.99
N ALA A 87 -10.51 6.25 -13.71
CA ALA A 87 -11.51 5.30 -13.26
C ALA A 87 -12.93 5.78 -13.57
N ALA A 88 -13.22 7.06 -13.29
CA ALA A 88 -14.51 7.68 -13.62
C ALA A 88 -14.79 7.72 -15.13
N ALA A 89 -13.77 7.99 -15.95
CA ALA A 89 -13.90 8.02 -17.41
C ALA A 89 -13.95 6.62 -18.05
N SER A 90 -13.51 5.58 -17.35
CA SER A 90 -13.50 4.18 -17.82
C SER A 90 -14.77 3.40 -17.46
N LEU A 91 -15.67 3.98 -16.68
CA LEU A 91 -16.94 3.32 -16.37
C LEU A 91 -17.79 3.23 -17.64
N PRO A 92 -18.45 2.08 -17.91
CA PRO A 92 -19.36 1.96 -19.04
C PRO A 92 -20.49 2.99 -18.92
N GLU A 93 -20.92 3.55 -20.05
CA GLU A 93 -22.19 4.27 -20.08
C GLU A 93 -23.32 3.29 -19.70
N LEU A 94 -24.18 3.72 -18.76
CA LEU A 94 -25.34 2.96 -18.30
C LEU A 94 -26.40 2.81 -19.39
#